data_AF-A0A6V7KC58-F1
#
_entry.id   AF-A0A6V7KC58-F1
#
_cell.length_a   1.000
_cell.length_b   1.000
_cell.length_c   1.000
_cell.angle_alpha   90.00
_cell.angle_beta   90.00
_cell.angle_gamma   90.00
#
_symmetry.space_group_name_H-M   'P 1'
#
loop_
_entity.id
_entity.type
_entity.pdbx_description
1 polymer ?
#
loop_
_entity_poly.entity_id
_entity_poly.type
_entity_poly.pdbx_seq_one_letter_code
_entity_poly.pdbx_strand_id
1 'polypeptide(L)' 'FMKTAKSILGERLFTALMKATFYGHFVAGEDEHEIKPVINRLRQFGVKPILDYSVEEDISQEEAERREL' A
#
# COMPACT_ATOMS: atom_id res chain seq x y z
N PHE A 1 -17.66 2.28 -6.75
CA PHE A 1 -16.71 1.85 -7.80
C PHE A 1 -15.73 0.79 -7.29
N MET A 2 -14.84 1.10 -6.33
CA MET A 2 -13.85 0.15 -5.78
C MET A 2 -14.46 -1.18 -5.28
N LYS A 3 -15.55 -1.11 -4.50
CA LYS A 3 -16.27 -2.30 -4.01
C LYS A 3 -16.83 -3.15 -5.16
N THR A 4 -17.37 -2.50 -6.19
CA THR A 4 -17.89 -3.17 -7.40
C THR A 4 -16.77 -3.84 -8.20
N ALA A 5 -15.65 -3.14 -8.40
CA ALA A 5 -14.48 -3.69 -9.08
C ALA A 5 -13.90 -4.90 -8.33
N LYS A 6 -13.77 -4.82 -7.00
CA LYS A 6 -13.36 -5.95 -6.15
C LYS A 6 -14.33 -7.13 -6.25
N SER A 7 -15.64 -6.87 -6.31
CA SER A 7 -16.66 -7.92 -6.46
C SER A 7 -16.63 -8.59 -7.83
N ILE A 8 -16.28 -7.87 -8.90
CA ILE A 8 -16.22 -8.41 -10.28
C ILE A 8 -14.91 -9.19 -10.50
N LEU A 9 -13.78 -8.62 -10.08
CA LEU A 9 -12.46 -9.23 -10.27
C LEU A 9 -12.16 -10.33 -9.25
N GLY A 10 -12.86 -10.32 -8.10
CA GLY A 10 -12.51 -11.12 -6.94
C GLY A 10 -11.31 -10.55 -6.20
N GLU A 11 -11.12 -11.00 -4.96
CA GLU A 11 -10.13 -10.41 -4.05
C GLU A 11 -8.69 -10.53 -4.55
N ARG A 12 -8.28 -11.72 -4.99
CA ARG A 12 -6.89 -11.96 -5.43
C ARG A 12 -6.49 -11.10 -6.62
N LEU A 13 -7.33 -11.07 -7.66
CA LEU A 13 -7.03 -10.32 -8.89
C LEU A 13 -7.12 -8.83 -8.65
N PHE A 14 -8.12 -8.38 -7.87
CA PHE A 14 -8.22 -6.98 -7.47
C PHE A 14 -6.97 -6.54 -6.69
N THR A 15 -6.54 -7.29 -5.69
CA THR A 15 -5.34 -6.98 -4.90
C THR A 15 -4.10 -6.95 -5.77
N ALA A 16 -3.91 -7.93 -6.65
CA ALA A 16 -2.77 -7.95 -7.58
C ALA A 16 -2.76 -6.72 -8.52
N LEU A 17 -3.92 -6.34 -9.06
CA LEU A 17 -4.07 -5.17 -9.92
C LEU A 17 -3.75 -3.87 -9.15
N MET A 18 -4.26 -3.75 -7.93
CA MET A 18 -4.03 -2.57 -7.10
C MET A 18 -2.56 -2.44 -6.68
N LYS A 19 -1.89 -3.55 -6.34
CA LYS A 19 -0.44 -3.60 -6.09
C LYS A 19 0.38 -3.18 -7.30
N ALA A 20 0.00 -3.63 -8.50
CA ALA A 20 0.72 -3.30 -9.72
C ALA A 20 0.50 -1.86 -10.22
N THR A 21 -0.46 -1.13 -9.66
CA THR A 21 -0.85 0.22 -10.13
C THR A 21 -0.74 1.26 -9.02
N PHE A 22 -1.81 1.49 -8.26
CA PHE A 22 -1.89 2.55 -7.26
C PHE A 22 -0.95 2.29 -6.08
N TYR A 23 -1.04 1.11 -5.43
CA TYR A 23 -0.24 0.85 -4.24
C TYR A 23 1.25 0.77 -4.57
N GLY A 24 1.65 0.10 -5.66
CA GLY A 24 3.05 0.02 -6.06
C GLY A 24 3.69 1.35 -6.46
N HIS A 25 2.91 2.41 -6.66
CA HIS A 25 3.44 3.76 -6.87
C HIS A 25 3.87 4.42 -5.55
N PHE A 26 3.11 4.21 -4.48
CA PHE A 26 3.31 4.89 -3.19
C PHE A 26 3.98 4.01 -2.12
N VAL A 27 3.78 2.70 -2.22
CA VAL A 27 4.24 1.69 -1.26
C VAL A 27 5.39 0.91 -1.91
N ALA A 28 6.55 0.90 -1.25
CA ALA A 28 7.75 0.27 -1.80
C ALA A 28 7.71 -1.28 -1.75
N GLY A 29 6.85 -1.86 -0.91
CA GLY A 29 6.74 -3.30 -0.66
C GLY A 29 6.04 -3.56 0.68
N GLU A 30 5.51 -4.76 0.87
CA GLU A 30 4.80 -5.14 2.10
C GLU A 30 5.74 -5.61 3.22
N ASP A 31 6.94 -6.05 2.84
CA ASP A 31 7.94 -6.56 3.77
C ASP A 31 9.36 -6.10 3.41
N GLU A 32 10.31 -6.42 4.29
CA GLU A 32 11.72 -6.03 4.15
C GLU A 32 12.36 -6.59 2.87
N HIS A 33 11.92 -7.75 2.38
CA HIS A 33 12.47 -8.34 1.17
C HIS A 33 11.94 -7.63 -0.08
N GLU A 34 10.64 -7.34 -0.12
CA GLU A 34 10.00 -6.65 -1.24
C GLU A 34 10.52 -5.22 -1.46
N ILE A 35 10.90 -4.50 -0.40
CA ILE A 35 11.38 -3.11 -0.51
C ILE A 35 12.83 -3.00 -1.03
N LYS A 36 13.65 -4.07 -0.91
CA LYS A 36 15.09 -4.04 -1.23
C LYS A 36 15.38 -3.58 -2.67
N PRO A 37 14.70 -4.07 -3.72
CA PRO A 37 14.91 -3.62 -5.09
C PRO A 37 14.66 -2.12 -5.27
N VAL A 38 13.60 -1.59 -4.65
CA VAL A 38 13.25 -0.16 -4.72
C VAL A 38 14.32 0.69 -4.05
N ILE A 39 14.75 0.32 -2.85
CA ILE A 39 15.81 1.02 -2.11
C ILE A 39 17.12 1.02 -2.91
N ASN A 40 17.50 -0.14 -3.45
CA ASN A 40 18.73 -0.28 -4.24
C ASN A 40 18.68 0.59 -5.49
N ARG A 41 17.54 0.62 -6.20
CA ARG A 41 17.33 1.50 -7.35
C ARG A 41 17.47 2.98 -6.96
N LEU A 42 16.81 3.43 -5.89
CA LEU A 42 16.91 4.82 -5.43
C LEU A 42 18.35 5.20 -5.07
N ARG A 43 19.08 4.32 -4.38
CA ARG A 43 20.49 4.52 -4.03
C ARG A 43 21.40 4.65 -5.24
N GLN A 44 21.13 3.93 -6.35
CA GLN A 44 21.89 4.07 -7.60
C GLN A 44 21.79 5.48 -8.19
N PHE A 45 20.71 6.21 -7.91
CA PHE A 45 20.53 7.60 -8.31
C PHE A 45 20.96 8.61 -7.22
N GLY A 46 21.64 8.15 -6.17
CA GLY A 46 22.07 9.00 -5.05
C GLY A 46 20.94 9.41 -4.11
N VAL A 47 19.73 8.86 -4.28
CA VAL A 47 18.58 9.13 -3.42
C VAL A 47 18.66 8.26 -2.17
N LYS A 48 18.57 8.89 -0.99
CA LYS A 48 18.54 8.20 0.31
C LYS A 48 17.09 8.13 0.81
N PRO A 49 16.39 7.01 0.64
CA PRO A 49 15.02 6.88 1.13
C PRO A 49 14.98 6.78 2.66
N ILE A 50 13.93 7.35 3.26
CA ILE A 50 13.52 7.12 4.65
C ILE A 50 12.38 6.10 4.60
N LEU A 51 12.42 5.10 5.48
CA LEU A 51 11.34 4.12 5.59
C LEU A 51 10.28 4.66 6.54
N ASP A 52 9.07 4.81 6.03
CA ASP A 52 7.88 5.13 6.82
C ASP A 52 7.02 3.88 6.91
N TYR A 53 6.88 3.32 8.11
CA TYR A 53 6.11 2.12 8.36
C TYR A 53 4.69 2.52 8.75
N SER A 54 3.78 2.46 7.78
CA SER A 54 2.37 2.80 7.94
C SER A 54 1.63 1.65 8.63
N VAL A 55 1.71 1.58 9.96
CA VAL A 55 0.82 0.74 10.76
C VAL A 55 -0.45 1.51 11.07
N GLU A 56 -1.59 0.99 10.63
CA GLU A 56 -2.91 1.52 10.99
C GLU A 56 -3.56 0.59 12.02
N GLU A 57 -4.28 1.16 12.99
CA GLU A 57 -5.17 0.37 13.84
C GLU A 57 -6.38 -0.04 12.99
N ASP A 58 -6.71 -1.34 12.94
CA ASP A 58 -7.96 -1.83 12.35
C ASP A 58 -9.15 -1.39 13.22
N ILE A 59 -9.56 -0.13 13.11
CA ILE A 59 -10.73 0.42 13.77
C ILE A 59 -11.96 0.28 12.88
N SER A 60 -13.14 0.11 13.50
CA SER A 60 -14.38 0.10 12.74
C SER A 60 -14.65 1.48 12.13
N GLN A 61 -15.40 1.52 11.04
CA GLN A 61 -15.79 2.79 10.40
C GLN A 61 -16.49 3.74 11.38
N GLU A 62 -17.34 3.20 12.27
CA GLU A 62 -18.03 3.96 13.31
C GLU A 62 -17.06 4.54 14.36
N GLU A 63 -16.00 3.79 14.72
CA GLU A 63 -14.96 4.26 15.62
C GLU A 63 -14.09 5.35 14.96
N ALA A 64 -13.80 5.22 13.66
CA ALA A 64 -13.09 6.23 12.89
C ALA A 64 -13.88 7.55 12.84
N GLU A 65 -15.16 7.48 12.46
CA GLU A 65 -16.06 8.65 12.37
C GLU A 65 -16.23 9.35 13.74
N ARG A 66 -16.25 8.59 14.85
CA ARG A 66 -16.32 9.16 16.21
C ARG A 66 -15.06 9.91 16.63
N ARG A 67 -13.88 9.50 16.16
CA ARG A 67 -12.59 10.14 16.51
C ARG A 67 -12.30 11.40 15.68
N GLU A 68 -12.98 11.56 14.54
CA GLU A 68 -12.87 12.75 13.68
C GLU A 68 -13.76 13.93 14.11
N LEU A 69 -14.71 13.71 15.04
CA LEU A 69 -15.61 14.71 15.65
C LEU A 69 -15.02 15.28 16.95
#